data_AF-A0A6N7MAM6-F1
#
_entry.id   AF-A0A6N7MAM6-F1
#
_cell.length_a   1.000
_cell.length_b   1.000
_cell.length_c   1.000
_cell.angle_alpha   90.00
_cell.angle_beta   90.00
_cell.angle_gamma   90.00
#
_symmetry.space_group_name_H-M   'P 1'
#
loop_
_entity.id
_entity.type
_entity.pdbx_description
1 polymer ?
#
loop_
_entity_poly.entity_id
_entity_poly.type
_entity_poly.pdbx_seq_one_letter_code
_entity_poly.pdbx_strand_id
1 'polypeptide(L)'
;MGEDYTDSTASISGWAFGIFFGGSIRFPFGLELIAEIDGRDGNAGIKYHHKYFTTTFAITKAEHFWSPKPYSPRFTIGLETNNRFMLEGPKVGAIECIVRDHTSKQLLPNSIVDIKEINKRYKAKGGTFMVSLPVGNYTLTVIKPNYVDYIAKILVKPGVKSKLIFNLKKTEEALRYEVALRQKQTNIKKYFDQGKVYYTQGKLNEAKSSFNMVLSLNPDHQQAKEYLVIIEPRRAELISVYTSEARSRTRAKDLAKAIEYWQKVFDLDPNNTDAKAGIASLQKQIAAAKKPTKPKKPAKPKEPVITKAQIQALYKNGVSNFTAEKYNEALKIFKQIIAYDPNHKGAKDYKKRTEARIRVLKGGG
;
A
#
# COMPACT_ATOMS: atom_id res chain seq x y z
N MET A 1 61.61 -40.11 96.83
CA MET A 1 62.54 -39.17 97.51
C MET A 1 63.46 -38.69 96.42
N GLY A 2 63.15 -37.58 95.75
CA GLY A 2 63.41 -36.21 96.21
C GLY A 2 64.91 -35.94 96.03
N GLU A 3 65.40 -35.02 95.21
CA GLU A 3 64.94 -33.64 95.01
C GLU A 3 65.31 -33.09 93.62
N ASP A 4 64.46 -32.18 93.16
CA ASP A 4 64.70 -31.19 92.10
C ASP A 4 65.95 -30.34 92.39
N TYR A 5 66.64 -29.84 91.35
CA TYR A 5 67.00 -28.41 91.34
C TYR A 5 67.02 -27.85 89.92
N THR A 6 66.45 -26.67 89.83
CA THR A 6 65.95 -25.95 88.67
C THR A 6 67.03 -25.28 87.82
N ASP A 7 66.65 -25.17 86.55
CA ASP A 7 67.10 -24.25 85.51
C ASP A 7 67.41 -22.82 86.02
N SER A 8 68.51 -22.23 85.52
CA SER A 8 68.65 -20.78 85.48
C SER A 8 69.26 -20.36 84.14
N THR A 9 68.38 -19.79 83.33
CA THR A 9 68.64 -19.18 82.05
C THR A 9 69.43 -17.89 82.22
N ALA A 10 70.66 -17.85 81.70
CA ALA A 10 71.33 -16.61 81.33
C ALA A 10 71.20 -16.43 79.82
N SER A 11 70.19 -15.66 79.41
CA SER A 11 69.99 -15.23 78.03
C SER A 11 71.13 -14.28 77.61
N ILE A 12 72.07 -14.80 76.83
CA ILE A 12 72.86 -13.96 75.92
C ILE A 12 72.19 -14.07 74.56
N SER A 13 71.60 -12.96 74.10
CA SER A 13 71.03 -12.80 72.77
C SER A 13 72.09 -13.04 71.69
N GLY A 14 72.16 -14.26 71.17
CA GLY A 14 72.98 -14.61 70.02
C GLY A 14 72.30 -14.14 68.74
N TRP A 15 72.49 -12.88 68.38
CA TRP A 15 72.17 -12.44 67.01
C TRP A 15 73.04 -13.26 66.04
N ALA A 16 72.41 -14.09 65.22
CA ALA A 16 73.06 -14.81 64.13
C ALA A 16 72.80 -14.05 62.83
N PHE A 17 73.84 -13.49 62.25
CA PHE A 17 73.81 -12.93 60.89
C PHE A 17 74.38 -13.96 59.93
N GLY A 18 73.56 -14.44 58.99
CA GLY A 18 73.98 -15.31 57.90
C GLY A 18 73.93 -14.56 56.58
N ILE A 19 75.00 -14.66 55.78
CA ILE A 19 75.00 -14.22 54.39
C ILE A 19 74.92 -15.47 53.53
N PHE A 20 73.92 -15.53 52.66
CA PHE A 20 73.63 -16.66 51.80
C PHE A 20 73.93 -16.26 50.36
N PHE A 21 74.75 -17.05 49.67
CA PHE A 21 75.02 -16.86 48.25
C PHE A 21 74.66 -18.14 47.51
N GLY A 22 73.66 -18.05 46.64
CA GLY A 22 73.23 -19.14 45.80
C GLY A 22 72.97 -18.65 44.38
N GLY A 23 73.30 -19.49 43.41
CA GLY A 23 73.06 -19.22 42.00
C GLY A 23 72.71 -20.49 41.27
N SER A 24 71.85 -20.35 40.25
CA SER A 24 71.65 -21.41 39.28
C SER A 24 71.89 -20.92 37.85
N ILE A 25 72.44 -21.80 37.03
CA ILE A 25 72.66 -21.57 35.61
C ILE A 25 71.80 -22.58 34.86
N ARG A 26 70.80 -22.08 34.15
CA ARG A 26 69.88 -22.90 33.34
C ARG A 26 70.24 -22.80 31.87
N PHE A 27 70.38 -23.95 31.22
CA PHE A 27 70.70 -24.08 29.82
C PHE A 27 69.44 -24.32 28.96
N PRO A 28 69.44 -23.92 27.68
CA PRO A 28 68.28 -24.06 26.77
C PRO A 28 67.81 -25.50 26.55
N PHE A 29 68.69 -26.48 26.74
CA PHE A 29 68.42 -27.92 26.61
C PHE A 29 67.89 -28.56 27.91
N GLY A 30 67.51 -27.76 28.90
CA GLY A 30 66.80 -28.22 30.10
C GLY A 30 67.70 -28.57 31.30
N LEU A 31 69.02 -28.56 31.16
CA LEU A 31 69.95 -28.73 32.29
C LEU A 31 70.02 -27.46 33.14
N GLU A 32 70.06 -27.60 34.45
CA GLU A 32 70.27 -26.52 35.41
C GLU A 32 71.32 -26.94 36.43
N LEU A 33 72.37 -26.13 36.57
CA LEU A 33 73.38 -26.30 37.61
C LEU A 33 73.05 -25.38 38.77
N ILE A 34 73.11 -25.87 40.00
CA ILE A 34 72.76 -25.13 41.21
C ILE A 34 73.95 -25.23 42.17
N ALA A 35 74.37 -24.10 42.71
CA ALA A 35 75.30 -24.07 43.82
C ALA A 35 74.80 -23.05 44.84
N GLU A 36 74.85 -23.43 46.10
CA GLU A 36 74.42 -22.60 47.22
C GLU A 36 75.42 -22.75 48.35
N ILE A 37 75.80 -21.62 48.95
CA ILE A 37 76.59 -21.57 50.16
C ILE A 37 75.77 -20.77 51.15
N ASP A 38 75.22 -21.47 52.12
CA ASP A 38 74.77 -20.87 53.38
C ASP A 38 76.02 -20.73 54.25
N GLY A 39 76.11 -19.73 55.12
CA GLY A 39 77.29 -19.38 55.94
C GLY A 39 77.85 -20.51 56.84
N ARG A 40 77.30 -21.72 56.74
CA ARG A 40 77.74 -22.96 57.39
C ARG A 40 77.98 -24.13 56.41
N ASP A 41 77.08 -24.34 55.44
CA ASP A 41 77.05 -25.54 54.60
C ASP A 41 76.99 -25.15 53.09
N GLY A 42 77.81 -25.80 52.27
CA GLY A 42 77.82 -25.69 50.82
C GLY A 42 77.04 -26.83 50.15
N ASN A 43 76.18 -26.50 49.20
CA ASN A 43 75.35 -27.44 48.45
C ASN A 43 75.60 -27.24 46.95
N ALA A 44 75.66 -28.34 46.20
CA ALA A 44 75.77 -28.30 44.75
C ALA A 44 74.88 -29.37 44.13
N GLY A 45 74.25 -29.07 43.00
CA GLY A 45 73.36 -30.01 42.35
C GLY A 45 73.11 -29.70 40.88
N ILE A 46 72.52 -30.68 40.22
CA ILE A 46 72.13 -30.66 38.81
C ILE A 46 70.64 -31.02 38.75
N LYS A 47 69.86 -30.22 38.04
CA LYS A 47 68.50 -30.55 37.63
C LYS A 47 68.44 -30.73 36.12
N TYR A 48 67.63 -31.68 35.66
CA TYR A 48 67.30 -31.83 34.25
C TYR A 48 65.79 -31.73 34.08
N HIS A 49 65.36 -30.67 33.40
CA HIS A 49 63.97 -30.36 33.11
C HIS A 49 63.56 -30.97 31.78
N HIS A 50 62.78 -32.04 31.82
CA HIS A 50 62.10 -32.61 30.67
C HIS A 50 60.63 -32.14 30.60
N LYS A 51 59.98 -32.27 29.43
CA LYS A 51 58.57 -31.89 29.24
C LYS A 51 57.61 -32.58 30.23
N TYR A 52 57.97 -33.78 30.71
CA TYR A 52 57.11 -34.62 31.55
C TYR A 52 57.64 -34.82 32.98
N PHE A 53 58.91 -34.55 33.24
CA PHE A 53 59.53 -34.79 34.53
C PHE A 53 60.75 -33.91 34.73
N THR A 54 61.12 -33.70 35.98
CA THR A 54 62.37 -33.06 36.37
C THR A 54 63.14 -34.03 37.25
N THR A 55 64.37 -34.38 36.86
CA THR A 55 65.29 -35.14 37.70
C THR A 55 66.24 -34.19 38.42
N THR A 56 66.50 -34.44 39.69
CA THR A 56 67.43 -33.66 40.52
C THR A 56 68.46 -34.59 41.14
N PHE A 57 69.73 -34.23 41.04
CA PHE A 57 70.83 -34.83 41.78
C PHE A 57 71.56 -33.74 42.54
N ALA A 58 71.65 -33.82 43.87
CA ALA A 58 72.34 -32.82 44.67
C ALA A 58 73.21 -33.46 45.74
N ILE A 59 74.31 -32.82 46.06
CA ILE A 59 75.20 -33.10 47.17
C ILE A 59 75.04 -31.95 48.15
N THR A 60 74.78 -32.27 49.41
CA THR A 60 74.68 -31.31 50.50
C THR A 60 75.81 -31.53 51.50
N LYS A 61 76.28 -30.45 52.11
CA LYS A 61 77.49 -30.42 52.97
C LYS A 61 78.79 -30.73 52.22
N ALA A 62 78.97 -30.11 51.06
CA ALA A 62 80.11 -30.32 50.18
C ALA A 62 81.45 -29.85 50.79
N GLU A 63 81.44 -28.96 51.78
CA GLU A 63 82.62 -28.50 52.54
C GLU A 63 83.29 -29.62 53.35
N HIS A 64 82.56 -30.67 53.71
CA HIS A 64 83.11 -31.82 54.42
C HIS A 64 84.10 -32.65 53.59
N PHE A 65 84.20 -32.43 52.28
CA PHE A 65 85.22 -33.04 51.43
C PHE A 65 86.65 -32.56 51.74
N TRP A 66 86.80 -31.43 52.46
CA TRP A 66 88.10 -30.82 52.79
C TRP A 66 88.33 -30.60 54.30
N SER A 67 87.51 -31.19 55.18
CA SER A 67 87.59 -31.02 56.65
C SER A 67 88.00 -32.32 57.37
N PRO A 68 88.85 -32.27 58.42
CA PRO A 68 89.30 -33.46 59.16
C PRO A 68 88.26 -34.06 60.14
N LYS A 69 87.03 -33.53 60.20
CA LYS A 69 85.93 -34.06 61.04
C LYS A 69 85.29 -35.32 60.41
N PRO A 70 84.62 -36.18 61.20
CA PRO A 70 83.97 -37.37 60.67
C PRO A 70 82.97 -37.06 59.55
N TYR A 71 83.19 -37.73 58.43
CA TYR A 71 82.59 -37.48 57.13
C TYR A 71 81.12 -37.92 57.07
N SER A 72 80.21 -37.05 56.63
CA SER A 72 78.78 -37.36 56.45
C SER A 72 78.09 -36.56 55.32
N PRO A 73 78.59 -36.62 54.07
CA PRO A 73 77.91 -36.00 52.95
C PRO A 73 76.54 -36.65 52.74
N ARG A 74 75.57 -35.87 52.24
CA ARG A 74 74.26 -36.39 51.87
C ARG A 74 74.02 -36.19 50.39
N PHE A 75 73.67 -37.28 49.72
CA PHE A 75 73.23 -37.28 48.33
C PHE A 75 71.71 -37.25 48.28
N THR A 76 71.16 -36.41 47.42
CA THR A 76 69.72 -36.30 47.18
C THR A 76 69.45 -36.61 45.72
N ILE A 77 68.54 -37.56 45.49
CA ILE A 77 68.01 -37.90 44.17
C ILE A 77 66.51 -37.62 44.21
N GLY A 78 66.04 -36.72 43.36
CA GLY A 78 64.62 -36.38 43.24
C GLY A 78 64.12 -36.67 41.83
N LEU A 79 62.93 -37.26 41.73
CA LEU A 79 62.16 -37.34 40.49
C LEU A 79 60.83 -36.63 40.74
N GLU A 80 60.63 -35.50 40.06
CA GLU A 80 59.38 -34.77 40.07
C GLU A 80 58.67 -35.03 38.75
N THR A 81 57.47 -35.61 38.77
CA THR A 81 56.68 -35.79 37.55
C THR A 81 55.72 -34.62 37.39
N ASN A 82 55.80 -33.96 36.23
CA ASN A 82 54.85 -32.90 35.89
C ASN A 82 53.64 -33.56 35.21
N ASN A 83 52.60 -33.82 36.00
CA ASN A 83 51.36 -34.41 35.51
C ASN A 83 50.49 -33.37 34.75
N ARG A 84 51.08 -32.65 33.79
CA ARG A 84 50.33 -31.95 32.75
C ARG A 84 49.97 -32.93 31.64
N PHE A 85 49.17 -33.94 31.96
CA PHE A 85 48.21 -34.47 30.99
C PHE A 85 47.15 -33.39 30.80
N MET A 86 47.53 -32.27 30.18
CA MET A 86 46.56 -31.35 29.65
C MET A 86 45.86 -32.13 28.55
N LEU A 87 44.61 -32.53 28.79
CA LEU A 87 43.64 -32.73 27.73
C LEU A 87 43.80 -31.50 26.82
N GLU A 88 44.40 -31.66 25.63
CA GLU A 88 44.35 -30.59 24.62
C GLU A 88 42.87 -30.22 24.53
N GLY A 89 42.56 -28.95 24.84
CA GLY A 89 41.18 -28.48 24.82
C GLY A 89 40.53 -28.86 23.48
N PRO A 90 39.21 -29.12 23.44
CA PRO A 90 38.55 -29.56 22.23
C PRO A 90 38.90 -28.58 21.10
N LYS A 91 39.46 -29.09 20.00
CA LYS A 91 39.79 -28.25 18.85
C LYS A 91 38.51 -27.55 18.41
N VAL A 92 38.56 -26.22 18.30
CA VAL A 92 37.40 -25.40 17.93
C VAL A 92 37.57 -24.79 16.55
N GLY A 93 36.46 -24.56 15.88
CA GLY A 93 36.34 -23.67 14.73
C GLY A 93 35.25 -22.62 14.98
N ALA A 94 35.20 -21.58 14.17
CA ALA A 94 34.20 -20.53 14.27
C ALA A 94 33.22 -20.60 13.11
N ILE A 95 31.95 -20.33 13.39
CA ILE A 95 30.92 -20.16 12.36
C ILE A 95 30.45 -18.71 12.42
N GLU A 96 30.49 -18.03 11.29
CA GLU A 96 29.86 -16.73 11.05
C GLU A 96 28.60 -16.94 10.20
N CYS A 97 27.44 -16.76 10.81
CA CYS A 97 26.14 -16.84 10.17
C CYS A 97 25.67 -15.45 9.74
N ILE A 98 25.25 -15.31 8.49
CA ILE A 98 24.62 -14.12 7.93
C ILE A 98 23.23 -14.50 7.44
N VAL A 99 22.20 -13.91 8.04
CA VAL A 99 20.79 -14.16 7.72
C VAL A 99 20.24 -12.97 6.95
N ARG A 100 19.74 -13.20 5.74
CA ARG A 100 19.19 -12.16 4.86
C ARG A 100 17.98 -12.63 4.09
N ASP A 101 17.17 -11.69 3.63
CA ASP A 101 16.06 -11.94 2.72
C ASP A 101 16.59 -12.43 1.37
N HIS A 102 15.93 -13.43 0.80
CA HIS A 102 16.34 -14.04 -0.46
C HIS A 102 16.25 -13.08 -1.64
N THR A 103 15.26 -12.18 -1.66
CA THR A 103 14.97 -11.28 -2.76
C THR A 103 15.69 -9.95 -2.60
N SER A 104 15.48 -9.25 -1.47
CA SER A 104 16.04 -7.92 -1.23
C SER A 104 17.50 -7.94 -0.77
N LYS A 105 18.01 -9.11 -0.34
CA LYS A 105 19.34 -9.29 0.27
C LYS A 105 19.57 -8.49 1.55
N GLN A 106 18.55 -7.82 2.09
CA GLN A 106 18.63 -7.11 3.35
C GLN A 106 18.82 -8.08 4.51
N LEU A 107 19.67 -7.69 5.46
CA LEU A 107 19.91 -8.47 6.66
C LEU A 107 18.62 -8.60 7.48
N LEU A 108 18.38 -9.78 8.06
CA LEU A 108 17.20 -10.08 8.87
C LEU A 108 17.57 -10.06 10.35
N PRO A 109 17.45 -8.89 11.03
CA PRO A 109 17.77 -8.79 12.44
C PRO A 109 16.83 -9.64 13.29
N ASN A 110 17.31 -10.05 14.46
CA ASN A 110 16.56 -10.83 15.43
C ASN A 110 16.09 -12.19 14.88
N SER A 111 16.76 -12.73 13.87
CA SER A 111 16.59 -14.12 13.44
C SER A 111 17.15 -15.05 14.50
N ILE A 112 16.52 -16.21 14.70
CA ILE A 112 16.98 -17.23 15.64
C ILE A 112 17.75 -18.28 14.85
N VAL A 113 18.94 -18.64 15.34
CA VAL A 113 19.76 -19.72 14.82
C VAL A 113 19.79 -20.82 15.89
N ASP A 114 19.09 -21.91 15.62
CA ASP A 114 19.03 -23.10 16.47
C ASP A 114 20.10 -24.09 16.02
N ILE A 115 20.97 -24.52 16.94
CA ILE A 115 22.00 -25.52 16.67
C ILE A 115 21.61 -26.80 17.38
N LYS A 116 21.16 -27.78 16.60
CA LYS A 116 20.47 -28.98 17.10
C LYS A 116 21.34 -29.81 18.03
N GLU A 117 22.61 -30.02 17.66
CA GLU A 117 23.52 -30.95 18.35
C GLU A 117 23.96 -30.45 19.72
N ILE A 118 23.84 -29.15 20.00
CA ILE A 118 24.14 -28.58 21.32
C ILE A 118 22.90 -28.05 22.04
N ASN A 119 21.72 -28.22 21.44
CA ASN A 119 20.43 -27.73 21.96
C ASN A 119 20.49 -26.26 22.41
N LYS A 120 21.10 -25.39 21.59
CA LYS A 120 21.22 -23.95 21.88
C LYS A 120 20.70 -23.10 20.74
N ARG A 121 20.02 -22.03 21.14
CA ARG A 121 19.50 -20.99 20.25
C ARG A 121 20.29 -19.71 20.43
N TYR A 122 20.61 -19.09 19.31
CA TYR A 122 21.31 -17.83 19.26
C TYR A 122 20.51 -16.80 18.48
N LYS A 123 20.66 -15.54 18.85
CA LYS A 123 19.94 -14.43 18.21
C LYS A 123 20.90 -13.64 17.34
N ALA A 124 20.57 -13.51 16.05
CA ALA A 124 21.32 -12.70 15.10
C ALA A 124 20.98 -11.21 15.29
N LYS A 125 21.65 -10.53 16.23
CA LYS A 125 21.47 -9.10 16.53
C LYS A 125 22.04 -8.26 15.37
N GLY A 126 21.18 -7.89 14.41
CA GLY A 126 21.60 -7.24 13.15
C GLY A 126 21.65 -8.16 11.93
N GLY A 127 21.21 -9.41 12.07
CA GLY A 127 21.20 -10.39 10.98
C GLY A 127 22.53 -11.15 10.84
N THR A 128 23.47 -10.91 11.74
CA THR A 128 24.69 -11.70 11.86
C THR A 128 24.78 -12.37 13.23
N PHE A 129 25.42 -13.52 13.27
CA PHE A 129 25.66 -14.30 14.47
C PHE A 129 27.00 -15.01 14.34
N MET A 130 27.80 -15.05 15.40
CA MET A 130 29.07 -15.77 15.42
C MET A 130 29.18 -16.64 16.65
N VAL A 131 29.70 -17.86 16.49
CA VAL A 131 29.94 -18.80 17.58
C VAL A 131 31.14 -19.67 17.29
N SER A 132 31.92 -19.96 18.33
CA SER A 132 32.97 -20.99 18.30
C SER A 132 32.39 -22.31 18.79
N LEU A 133 32.59 -23.37 18.02
CA LEU A 133 32.11 -24.71 18.31
C LEU A 133 33.26 -25.71 18.23
N PRO A 134 33.22 -26.82 19.00
CA PRO A 134 34.10 -27.96 18.77
C PRO A 134 34.07 -28.45 17.32
N VAL A 135 35.14 -29.09 16.87
CA VAL A 135 35.17 -29.77 15.57
C VAL A 135 34.08 -30.84 15.53
N GLY A 136 33.26 -30.80 14.48
CA GLY A 136 32.10 -31.69 14.36
C GLY A 136 31.13 -31.26 13.26
N ASN A 137 30.12 -32.10 13.03
CA ASN A 137 29.03 -31.79 12.11
C ASN A 137 27.87 -31.16 12.89
N TYR A 138 27.36 -30.04 12.39
CA TYR A 138 26.26 -29.31 12.99
C TYR A 138 25.14 -29.06 11.99
N THR A 139 23.91 -29.11 12.50
CA THR A 139 22.68 -28.76 11.80
C THR A 139 22.16 -27.45 12.39
N LEU A 140 22.12 -26.41 11.55
CA LEU A 140 21.62 -25.10 11.90
C LEU A 140 20.24 -24.90 11.28
N THR A 141 19.26 -24.58 12.11
CA THR A 141 17.93 -24.16 11.66
C THR A 141 17.78 -22.67 11.94
N VAL A 142 17.52 -21.89 10.89
CA VAL A 142 17.27 -20.46 11.01
C VAL A 142 15.78 -20.20 10.95
N ILE A 143 15.28 -19.56 12.01
CA ILE A 143 13.86 -19.30 12.23
C ILE A 143 13.65 -17.78 12.26
N LYS A 144 12.69 -17.30 11.47
CA LYS A 144 12.29 -15.90 11.42
C LYS A 144 10.79 -15.81 11.12
N PRO A 145 9.99 -15.08 11.92
CA PRO A 145 8.56 -14.90 11.63
C PRO A 145 8.35 -14.38 10.21
N ASN A 146 7.33 -14.93 9.51
CA ASN A 146 6.99 -14.63 8.12
C ASN A 146 7.96 -15.17 7.06
N TYR A 147 8.92 -16.01 7.45
CA TYR A 147 9.84 -16.70 6.54
C TYR A 147 9.73 -18.21 6.71
N VAL A 148 10.07 -18.92 5.64
CA VAL A 148 10.26 -20.37 5.67
C VAL A 148 11.57 -20.67 6.39
N ASP A 149 11.52 -21.57 7.35
CA ASP A 149 12.70 -22.01 8.10
C ASP A 149 13.78 -22.54 7.14
N TYR A 150 15.02 -22.18 7.41
CA TYR A 150 16.16 -22.59 6.59
C TYR A 150 17.03 -23.56 7.38
N ILE A 151 17.24 -24.76 6.83
CA ILE A 151 18.11 -25.77 7.45
C ILE A 151 19.42 -25.86 6.66
N ALA A 152 20.55 -25.75 7.34
CA ALA A 152 21.88 -25.97 6.77
C ALA A 152 22.69 -26.94 7.62
N LYS A 153 23.54 -27.73 6.96
CA LYS A 153 24.52 -28.60 7.63
C LYS A 153 25.92 -28.07 7.37
N ILE A 154 26.78 -28.11 8.38
CA ILE A 154 28.17 -27.65 8.29
C ILE A 154 29.11 -28.56 9.08
N LEU A 155 30.29 -28.80 8.51
CA LEU A 155 31.43 -29.38 9.21
C LEU A 155 32.32 -28.25 9.74
N VAL A 156 32.46 -28.18 11.06
CA VAL A 156 33.38 -27.26 11.74
C VAL A 156 34.78 -27.88 11.75
N LYS A 157 35.75 -27.16 11.17
CA LYS A 157 37.16 -27.58 11.09
C LYS A 157 38.02 -26.82 12.12
N PRO A 158 39.12 -27.42 12.61
CA PRO A 158 39.96 -26.81 13.63
C PRO A 158 40.62 -25.53 13.10
N GLY A 159 40.52 -24.42 13.84
CA GLY A 159 41.13 -23.14 13.49
C GLY A 159 40.52 -22.42 12.28
N VAL A 160 39.43 -22.94 11.70
CA VAL A 160 38.79 -22.34 10.52
C VAL A 160 37.59 -21.50 10.94
N LYS A 161 37.49 -20.29 10.38
CA LYS A 161 36.28 -19.44 10.43
C LYS A 161 35.44 -19.69 9.18
N SER A 162 34.38 -20.46 9.31
CA SER A 162 33.45 -20.77 8.22
C SER A 162 32.33 -19.73 8.14
N LYS A 163 32.04 -19.27 6.93
CA LYS A 163 30.97 -18.29 6.67
C LYS A 163 29.75 -18.99 6.05
N LEU A 164 28.58 -18.84 6.69
CA LEU A 164 27.30 -19.35 6.22
C LEU A 164 26.35 -18.20 5.91
N ILE A 165 25.78 -18.20 4.70
CA ILE A 165 24.82 -17.18 4.27
C ILE A 165 23.45 -17.85 4.06
N PHE A 166 22.50 -17.48 4.89
CA PHE A 166 21.12 -17.96 4.86
C PHE A 166 20.26 -16.97 4.09
N ASN A 167 19.75 -17.38 2.93
CA ASN A 167 18.85 -16.58 2.10
C ASN A 167 17.41 -17.07 2.33
N LEU A 168 16.73 -16.48 3.32
CA LEU A 168 15.39 -16.90 3.72
C LEU A 168 14.33 -16.40 2.73
N LYS A 169 13.39 -17.27 2.38
CA LYS A 169 12.23 -16.92 1.55
C LYS A 169 11.04 -16.60 2.45
N LYS A 170 10.28 -15.55 2.14
CA LYS A 170 9.02 -15.27 2.85
C LYS A 170 8.01 -16.39 2.65
N THR A 171 7.14 -16.60 3.63
CA THR A 171 6.00 -17.53 3.48
C THR A 171 5.00 -16.99 2.47
N GLU A 172 4.20 -17.87 1.87
CA GLU A 172 3.14 -17.45 0.95
C GLU A 172 2.14 -16.51 1.62
N GLU A 173 1.77 -16.78 2.87
CA GLU A 173 0.86 -15.96 3.64
C GLU A 173 1.40 -14.54 3.85
N ALA A 174 2.68 -14.41 4.23
CA ALA A 174 3.34 -13.12 4.37
C ALA A 174 3.37 -12.35 3.05
N LEU A 175 3.65 -13.05 1.94
CA LEU A 175 3.65 -12.43 0.62
C LEU A 175 2.25 -11.95 0.21
N ARG A 176 1.21 -12.77 0.43
CA ARG A 176 -0.20 -12.41 0.17
C ARG A 176 -0.62 -11.20 1.00
N TYR A 177 -0.23 -11.16 2.28
CA TYR A 177 -0.50 -10.03 3.15
C TYR A 177 0.16 -8.74 2.65
N GLU A 178 1.43 -8.79 2.25
CA GLU A 178 2.14 -7.63 1.68
C GLU A 178 1.49 -7.10 0.40
N VAL A 179 1.06 -8.00 -0.49
CA VAL A 179 0.34 -7.64 -1.71
C VAL A 179 -1.01 -6.99 -1.36
N ALA A 180 -1.76 -7.56 -0.43
CA ALA A 180 -3.04 -7.01 0.01
C ALA A 180 -2.88 -5.60 0.62
N LEU A 181 -1.85 -5.39 1.45
CA LEU A 181 -1.52 -4.08 2.02
C LEU A 181 -1.17 -3.07 0.93
N ARG A 182 -0.35 -3.47 -0.04
CA ARG A 182 0.02 -2.62 -1.19
C ARG A 182 -1.20 -2.26 -2.04
N GLN A 183 -2.10 -3.22 -2.27
CA GLN A 183 -3.33 -2.98 -3.02
C GLN A 183 -4.26 -2.02 -2.26
N LYS A 184 -4.41 -2.21 -0.95
CA LYS A 184 -5.15 -1.30 -0.08
C LYS A 184 -4.62 0.12 -0.18
N GLN A 185 -3.30 0.31 -0.06
CA GLN A 185 -2.66 1.62 -0.18
C GLN A 185 -2.84 2.24 -1.57
N THR A 186 -2.73 1.43 -2.62
CA THR A 186 -2.95 1.87 -4.01
C THR A 186 -4.40 2.33 -4.22
N ASN A 187 -5.36 1.57 -3.68
CA ASN A 187 -6.78 1.91 -3.75
C ASN A 187 -7.11 3.20 -2.98
N ILE A 188 -6.56 3.37 -1.77
CA ILE A 188 -6.68 4.62 -1.00
C ILE A 188 -6.22 5.80 -1.84
N LYS A 189 -5.00 5.73 -2.40
CA LYS A 189 -4.46 6.81 -3.24
C LYS A 189 -5.35 7.07 -4.46
N LYS A 190 -5.77 6.01 -5.16
CA LYS A 190 -6.63 6.10 -6.34
C LYS A 190 -7.95 6.83 -6.04
N TYR A 191 -8.69 6.39 -5.01
CA TYR A 191 -9.98 6.99 -4.67
C TYR A 191 -9.81 8.43 -4.15
N PHE A 192 -8.73 8.71 -3.42
CA PHE A 192 -8.44 10.07 -2.97
C PHE A 192 -8.16 11.01 -4.15
N ASP A 193 -7.32 10.59 -5.10
CA ASP A 193 -7.02 11.36 -6.30
C ASP A 193 -8.28 11.57 -7.17
N GLN A 194 -9.13 10.53 -7.31
CA GLN A 194 -10.42 10.64 -7.99
C GLN A 194 -11.35 11.64 -7.29
N GLY A 195 -11.45 11.59 -5.96
CA GLY A 195 -12.25 12.52 -5.17
C GLY A 195 -11.82 13.97 -5.37
N LYS A 196 -10.51 14.23 -5.40
CA LYS A 196 -9.96 15.55 -5.69
C LYS A 196 -10.33 16.04 -7.09
N VAL A 197 -10.22 15.19 -8.11
CA VAL A 197 -10.59 15.53 -9.48
C VAL A 197 -12.09 15.83 -9.60
N TYR A 198 -12.94 15.03 -8.96
CA TYR A 198 -14.38 15.31 -8.97
C TYR A 198 -14.73 16.59 -8.22
N TYR A 199 -14.05 16.86 -7.10
CA TYR A 199 -14.22 18.09 -6.33
C TYR A 199 -13.88 19.32 -7.19
N THR A 200 -12.75 19.32 -7.91
CA THR A 200 -12.36 20.43 -8.77
C THR A 200 -13.28 20.60 -9.98
N GLN A 201 -13.85 19.51 -10.50
CA GLN A 201 -14.86 19.55 -11.58
C GLN A 201 -16.25 20.00 -11.12
N GLY A 202 -16.48 20.19 -9.81
CA GLY A 202 -17.80 20.50 -9.25
C GLY A 202 -18.77 19.31 -9.20
N LYS A 203 -18.28 18.10 -9.47
CA LYS A 203 -19.03 16.83 -9.36
C LYS A 203 -19.03 16.35 -7.91
N LEU A 204 -19.74 17.08 -7.06
CA LEU A 204 -19.60 16.96 -5.60
C LEU A 204 -20.15 15.64 -5.03
N ASN A 205 -21.12 15.01 -5.69
CA ASN A 205 -21.66 13.71 -5.26
C ASN A 205 -20.64 12.59 -5.47
N GLU A 206 -19.99 12.58 -6.64
CA GLU A 206 -18.93 11.64 -7.00
C GLU A 206 -17.67 11.86 -6.15
N ALA A 207 -17.35 13.13 -5.84
CA ALA A 207 -16.29 13.47 -4.91
C ALA A 207 -16.56 12.88 -3.51
N LYS A 208 -17.77 13.11 -2.96
CA LYS A 208 -18.19 12.58 -1.67
C LYS A 208 -18.11 11.05 -1.62
N SER A 209 -18.60 10.38 -2.67
CA SER A 209 -18.51 8.92 -2.79
C SER A 209 -17.06 8.44 -2.78
N SER A 210 -16.18 9.10 -3.54
CA SER A 210 -14.76 8.74 -3.63
C SER A 210 -14.04 8.92 -2.28
N PHE A 211 -14.30 10.01 -1.55
CA PHE A 211 -13.73 10.20 -0.21
C PHE A 211 -14.28 9.20 0.82
N ASN A 212 -15.55 8.82 0.73
CA ASN A 212 -16.10 7.75 1.56
C ASN A 212 -15.44 6.39 1.28
N MET A 213 -15.06 6.10 0.03
CA MET A 213 -14.28 4.90 -0.31
C MET A 213 -12.85 4.95 0.28
N VAL A 214 -12.27 6.14 0.42
CA VAL A 214 -11.01 6.29 1.16
C VAL A 214 -11.21 5.95 2.63
N LEU A 215 -12.26 6.49 3.26
CA LEU A 215 -12.54 6.25 4.68
C LEU A 215 -12.96 4.83 5.00
N SER A 216 -13.57 4.10 4.07
CA SER A 216 -13.85 2.66 4.25
C SER A 216 -12.59 1.80 4.26
N LEU A 217 -11.52 2.24 3.58
CA LEU A 217 -10.22 1.58 3.59
C LEU A 217 -9.32 2.08 4.72
N ASN A 218 -9.35 3.38 5.02
CA ASN A 218 -8.60 4.01 6.09
C ASN A 218 -9.49 5.02 6.83
N PRO A 219 -10.16 4.59 7.92
CA PRO A 219 -11.04 5.44 8.73
C PRO A 219 -10.37 6.69 9.29
N ASP A 220 -9.04 6.68 9.44
CA ASP A 220 -8.24 7.78 10.00
C ASP A 220 -7.62 8.69 8.94
N HIS A 221 -8.04 8.57 7.68
CA HIS A 221 -7.52 9.41 6.59
C HIS A 221 -7.97 10.87 6.73
N GLN A 222 -7.16 11.68 7.43
CA GLN A 222 -7.45 13.07 7.79
C GLN A 222 -7.90 13.94 6.61
N GLN A 223 -7.16 13.95 5.51
CA GLN A 223 -7.49 14.79 4.35
C GLN A 223 -8.83 14.44 3.70
N ALA A 224 -9.27 13.17 3.78
CA ALA A 224 -10.54 12.78 3.20
C ALA A 224 -11.70 13.31 4.05
N LYS A 225 -11.54 13.32 5.38
CA LYS A 225 -12.49 13.96 6.31
C LYS A 225 -12.58 15.47 6.04
N GLU A 226 -11.45 16.14 5.86
CA GLU A 226 -11.41 17.58 5.53
C GLU A 226 -12.17 17.90 4.25
N TYR A 227 -11.99 17.11 3.18
CA TYR A 227 -12.75 17.29 1.94
C TYR A 227 -14.26 17.11 2.14
N LEU A 228 -14.69 16.11 2.94
CA LEU A 228 -16.11 15.91 3.23
C LEU A 228 -16.75 17.10 3.96
N VAL A 229 -16.00 17.77 4.84
CA VAL A 229 -16.47 18.97 5.54
C VAL A 229 -16.69 20.13 4.57
N ILE A 230 -15.79 20.34 3.60
CA ILE A 230 -15.86 21.47 2.66
C ILE A 230 -16.77 21.21 1.45
N ILE A 231 -17.27 19.99 1.26
CA ILE A 231 -18.16 19.64 0.14
C ILE A 231 -19.50 20.37 0.21
N GLU A 232 -20.15 20.39 1.37
CA GLU A 232 -21.48 21.02 1.48
C GLU A 232 -21.42 22.56 1.35
N PRO A 233 -20.45 23.27 1.96
CA PRO A 233 -20.24 24.70 1.68
C PRO A 233 -20.01 24.98 0.18
N ARG A 234 -19.17 24.18 -0.48
CA ARG A 234 -18.91 24.31 -1.92
C ARG A 234 -20.18 24.04 -2.76
N ARG A 235 -21.02 23.09 -2.33
CA ARG A 235 -22.31 22.80 -2.97
C ARG A 235 -23.22 24.01 -2.94
N ALA A 236 -23.38 24.63 -1.77
CA ALA A 236 -24.20 25.83 -1.61
C ALA A 236 -23.68 26.99 -2.49
N GLU A 237 -22.36 27.20 -2.54
CA GLU A 237 -21.73 28.19 -3.40
C GLU A 237 -22.05 27.95 -4.89
N LEU A 238 -21.82 26.72 -5.38
CA LEU A 238 -22.08 26.37 -6.79
C LEU A 238 -23.57 26.50 -7.14
N ILE A 239 -24.48 26.10 -6.25
CA ILE A 239 -25.93 26.27 -6.45
C ILE A 239 -26.28 27.76 -6.60
N SER A 240 -25.70 28.63 -5.78
CA SER A 240 -25.92 30.08 -5.84
C SER A 240 -25.42 30.68 -7.16
N VAL A 241 -24.20 30.31 -7.56
CA VAL A 241 -23.57 30.76 -8.81
C VAL A 241 -24.38 30.29 -10.02
N TYR A 242 -24.71 28.99 -10.11
CA TYR A 242 -25.45 28.45 -11.25
C TYR A 242 -26.88 28.96 -11.31
N THR A 243 -27.56 29.17 -10.18
CA THR A 243 -28.87 29.81 -10.13
C THR A 243 -28.82 31.23 -10.71
N SER A 244 -27.79 32.00 -10.34
CA SER A 244 -27.60 33.38 -10.81
C SER A 244 -27.31 33.42 -12.32
N GLU A 245 -26.44 32.55 -12.81
CA GLU A 245 -26.16 32.38 -14.25
C GLU A 245 -27.42 31.95 -15.02
N ALA A 246 -28.17 30.96 -14.52
CA ALA A 246 -29.38 30.48 -15.16
C ALA A 246 -30.42 31.60 -15.31
N ARG A 247 -30.62 32.41 -14.26
CA ARG A 247 -31.51 33.58 -14.28
C ARG A 247 -31.01 34.66 -15.25
N SER A 248 -29.71 34.94 -15.28
CA SER A 248 -29.09 35.89 -16.22
C SER A 248 -29.30 35.47 -17.68
N ARG A 249 -28.98 34.21 -18.01
CA ARG A 249 -29.18 33.62 -19.36
C ARG A 249 -30.65 33.62 -19.78
N THR A 250 -31.56 33.35 -18.84
CA THR A 250 -33.00 33.46 -19.07
C THR A 250 -33.40 34.87 -19.50
N ARG A 251 -32.90 35.91 -18.81
CA ARG A 251 -33.16 37.31 -19.18
C ARG A 251 -32.55 37.66 -20.54
N ALA A 252 -31.39 37.10 -20.87
CA ALA A 252 -30.73 37.24 -22.17
C ALA A 252 -31.41 36.44 -23.31
N LYS A 253 -32.50 35.69 -23.02
CA LYS A 253 -33.21 34.79 -23.94
C LYS A 253 -32.34 33.65 -24.50
N ASP A 254 -31.18 33.37 -23.89
CA ASP A 254 -30.37 32.19 -24.18
C ASP A 254 -30.93 30.99 -23.41
N LEU A 255 -32.08 30.50 -23.86
CA LEU A 255 -32.87 29.49 -23.14
C LEU A 255 -32.14 28.14 -23.03
N ALA A 256 -31.31 27.80 -24.01
CA ALA A 256 -30.55 26.55 -24.02
C ALA A 256 -29.51 26.54 -22.89
N LYS A 257 -28.68 27.59 -22.79
CA LYS A 257 -27.71 27.70 -21.69
C LYS A 257 -28.38 27.88 -20.34
N ALA A 258 -29.50 28.59 -20.28
CA ALA A 258 -30.27 28.72 -19.04
C ALA A 258 -30.71 27.35 -18.49
N ILE A 259 -31.21 26.45 -19.36
CA ILE A 259 -31.57 25.07 -18.97
C ILE A 259 -30.33 24.30 -18.52
N GLU A 260 -29.19 24.43 -19.20
CA GLU A 260 -27.94 23.76 -18.80
C GLU A 260 -27.53 24.13 -17.37
N TYR A 261 -27.56 25.42 -17.03
CA TYR A 261 -27.23 25.86 -15.67
C TYR A 261 -28.27 25.40 -14.62
N TRP A 262 -29.56 25.42 -14.96
CA TRP A 262 -30.56 24.84 -14.05
C TRP A 262 -30.40 23.34 -13.87
N GLN A 263 -29.96 22.62 -14.90
CA GLN A 263 -29.63 21.19 -14.80
C GLN A 263 -28.46 20.97 -13.84
N LYS A 264 -27.41 21.80 -13.90
CA LYS A 264 -26.30 21.74 -12.94
C LYS A 264 -26.76 21.99 -11.50
N VAL A 265 -27.71 22.90 -11.27
CA VAL A 265 -28.33 23.08 -9.94
C VAL A 265 -29.10 21.83 -9.52
N PHE A 266 -29.89 21.26 -10.43
CA PHE A 266 -30.65 20.03 -10.17
C PHE A 266 -29.74 18.82 -9.86
N ASP A 267 -28.61 18.68 -10.55
CA ASP A 267 -27.66 17.59 -10.31
C ASP A 267 -26.98 17.72 -8.93
N LEU A 268 -26.78 18.96 -8.46
CA LEU A 268 -26.25 19.26 -7.12
C LEU A 268 -27.32 19.13 -6.02
N ASP A 269 -28.56 19.48 -6.31
CA ASP A 269 -29.70 19.35 -5.39
C ASP A 269 -30.97 18.98 -6.18
N PRO A 270 -31.28 17.67 -6.28
CA PRO A 270 -32.47 17.20 -6.98
C PRO A 270 -33.79 17.63 -6.33
N ASN A 271 -33.76 18.17 -5.11
CA ASN A 271 -34.94 18.70 -4.41
C ASN A 271 -35.10 20.21 -4.57
N ASN A 272 -34.16 20.87 -5.25
CA ASN A 272 -34.21 22.30 -5.48
C ASN A 272 -35.45 22.70 -6.29
N THR A 273 -36.34 23.47 -5.66
CA THR A 273 -37.61 23.90 -6.26
C THR A 273 -37.39 24.89 -7.40
N ASP A 274 -36.42 25.80 -7.27
CA ASP A 274 -36.08 26.79 -8.28
C ASP A 274 -35.59 26.13 -9.56
N ALA A 275 -34.72 25.12 -9.47
CA ALA A 275 -34.23 24.37 -10.61
C ALA A 275 -35.36 23.64 -11.35
N LYS A 276 -36.22 22.92 -10.61
CA LYS A 276 -37.38 22.23 -11.19
C LYS A 276 -38.32 23.20 -11.92
N ALA A 277 -38.66 24.33 -11.27
CA ALA A 277 -39.53 25.34 -11.84
C ALA A 277 -38.89 26.04 -13.05
N GLY A 278 -37.60 26.36 -12.97
CA GLY A 278 -36.82 26.98 -14.03
C GLY A 278 -36.77 26.12 -15.29
N ILE A 279 -36.41 24.84 -15.16
CA ILE A 279 -36.37 23.88 -16.28
C ILE A 279 -37.76 23.75 -16.92
N ALA A 280 -38.81 23.49 -16.12
CA ALA A 280 -40.16 23.31 -16.63
C ALA A 280 -40.69 24.55 -17.38
N SER A 281 -40.46 25.74 -16.82
CA SER A 281 -40.86 27.01 -17.45
C SER A 281 -40.13 27.25 -18.78
N LEU A 282 -38.82 27.04 -18.82
CA LEU A 282 -38.01 27.24 -20.02
C LEU A 282 -38.33 26.21 -21.11
N GLN A 283 -38.55 24.95 -20.75
CA GLN A 283 -39.00 23.92 -21.69
C GLN A 283 -40.36 24.29 -22.32
N LYS A 284 -41.30 24.82 -21.53
CA LYS A 284 -42.58 25.33 -22.04
C LYS A 284 -42.39 26.50 -23.00
N GLN A 285 -41.49 27.43 -22.72
CA GLN A 285 -41.18 28.56 -23.60
C GLN A 285 -40.56 28.09 -24.93
N ILE A 286 -39.62 27.15 -24.90
CA ILE A 286 -39.02 26.57 -26.10
C ILE A 286 -40.08 25.82 -26.92
N ALA A 287 -40.95 25.04 -26.28
CA ALA A 287 -42.03 24.33 -26.95
C ALA A 287 -43.06 25.29 -27.58
N ALA A 288 -43.37 26.40 -26.90
CA ALA A 288 -44.26 27.44 -27.42
C ALA A 288 -43.64 28.18 -28.62
N ALA A 289 -42.33 28.44 -28.59
CA ALA A 289 -41.60 29.06 -29.71
C ALA A 289 -41.44 28.12 -30.92
N LYS A 290 -41.38 26.80 -30.70
CA LYS A 290 -41.30 25.78 -31.76
C LYS A 290 -42.65 25.40 -32.36
N LYS A 291 -43.77 25.70 -31.70
CA LYS A 291 -45.08 25.59 -32.37
C LYS A 291 -45.07 26.61 -33.51
N PRO A 292 -45.24 26.20 -34.78
CA PRO A 292 -45.45 27.17 -35.84
C PRO A 292 -46.63 28.02 -35.39
N THR A 293 -46.45 29.34 -35.37
CA THR A 293 -47.58 30.26 -35.27
C THR A 293 -48.56 29.75 -36.32
N LYS A 294 -49.68 29.15 -35.90
CA LYS A 294 -50.79 28.92 -36.81
C LYS A 294 -50.95 30.26 -37.51
N PRO A 295 -50.82 30.35 -38.85
CA PRO A 295 -51.04 31.62 -39.53
C PRO A 295 -52.36 32.12 -38.99
N LYS A 296 -52.31 33.32 -38.39
CA LYS A 296 -53.49 34.04 -37.92
C LYS A 296 -54.49 33.88 -39.05
N LYS A 297 -55.54 33.06 -38.87
CA LYS A 297 -56.48 32.73 -39.95
C LYS A 297 -56.76 34.06 -40.64
N PRO A 298 -56.51 34.22 -41.95
CA PRO A 298 -56.89 35.45 -42.61
C PRO A 298 -58.36 35.66 -42.26
N ALA A 299 -58.69 36.84 -41.74
CA ALA A 299 -60.08 37.22 -41.55
C ALA A 299 -60.79 36.86 -42.86
N LYS A 300 -61.84 36.02 -42.78
CA LYS A 300 -62.62 35.63 -43.96
C LYS A 300 -62.86 36.91 -44.77
N PRO A 301 -62.51 36.97 -46.07
CA PRO A 301 -62.97 38.03 -46.93
C PRO A 301 -64.49 38.08 -46.76
N LYS A 302 -65.06 39.25 -46.45
CA LYS A 302 -66.50 39.46 -46.56
C LYS A 302 -66.86 39.11 -48.01
N GLU A 303 -67.57 38.00 -48.21
CA GLU A 303 -68.06 37.63 -49.53
C GLU A 303 -68.91 38.79 -50.08
N PRO A 304 -68.75 39.17 -51.36
CA PRO A 304 -69.54 40.24 -51.94
C PRO A 304 -71.02 39.82 -51.92
N VAL A 305 -71.86 40.63 -51.26
CA VAL A 305 -73.31 40.47 -51.27
C VAL A 305 -73.79 40.70 -52.70
N ILE A 306 -74.07 39.61 -53.42
CA ILE A 306 -74.64 39.70 -54.78
C ILE A 306 -76.03 40.32 -54.67
N THR A 307 -76.26 41.39 -55.41
CA THR A 307 -77.54 42.11 -55.40
C THR A 307 -78.63 41.33 -56.15
N LYS A 308 -79.91 41.58 -55.83
CA LYS A 308 -81.05 40.98 -56.55
C LYS A 308 -80.97 41.20 -58.07
N ALA A 309 -80.42 42.34 -58.52
CA ALA A 309 -80.22 42.65 -59.94
C ALA A 309 -79.18 41.71 -60.60
N GLN A 310 -78.10 41.37 -59.89
CA GLN A 310 -77.08 40.44 -60.39
C GLN A 310 -77.61 39.00 -60.44
N ILE A 311 -78.44 38.59 -59.47
CA ILE A 311 -79.16 37.31 -59.52
C ILE A 311 -80.09 37.27 -60.73
N GLN A 312 -80.81 38.35 -61.03
CA GLN A 312 -81.69 38.42 -62.19
C GLN A 312 -80.91 38.36 -63.52
N ALA A 313 -79.74 38.99 -63.60
CA ALA A 313 -78.86 38.90 -64.76
C ALA A 313 -78.32 37.47 -64.96
N LEU A 314 -77.88 36.81 -63.86
CA LEU A 314 -77.49 35.40 -63.88
C LEU A 314 -78.65 34.50 -64.29
N TYR A 315 -79.86 34.79 -63.82
CA TYR A 315 -81.05 34.01 -64.19
C TYR A 315 -81.36 34.14 -65.68
N LYS A 316 -81.31 35.35 -66.26
CA LYS A 316 -81.45 35.56 -67.70
C LYS A 316 -80.37 34.81 -68.50
N ASN A 317 -79.13 34.82 -68.02
CA ASN A 317 -78.03 34.08 -68.66
C ASN A 317 -78.24 32.55 -68.59
N GLY A 318 -78.69 32.04 -67.45
CA GLY A 318 -79.04 30.62 -67.30
C GLY A 318 -80.17 30.19 -68.23
N VAL A 319 -81.20 31.02 -68.36
CA VAL A 319 -82.32 30.77 -69.29
C VAL A 319 -81.85 30.83 -70.74
N SER A 320 -81.00 31.79 -71.11
CA SER A 320 -80.43 31.91 -72.46
C SER A 320 -79.60 30.67 -72.85
N ASN A 321 -78.76 30.16 -71.94
CA ASN A 321 -78.00 28.93 -72.17
C ASN A 321 -78.92 27.70 -72.24
N PHE A 322 -80.01 27.68 -71.47
CA PHE A 322 -81.01 26.62 -71.56
C PHE A 322 -81.72 26.61 -72.91
N THR A 323 -82.10 27.79 -73.45
CA THR A 323 -82.72 27.91 -74.78
C THR A 323 -81.73 27.65 -75.92
N ALA A 324 -80.45 27.91 -75.71
CA ALA A 324 -79.38 27.58 -76.66
C ALA A 324 -78.92 26.11 -76.56
N GLU A 325 -79.68 25.25 -75.87
CA GLU A 325 -79.42 23.82 -75.64
C GLU A 325 -78.09 23.50 -74.94
N LYS A 326 -77.42 24.51 -74.34
CA LYS A 326 -76.22 24.37 -73.53
C LYS A 326 -76.56 23.97 -72.10
N TYR A 327 -77.18 22.80 -71.95
CA TYR A 327 -77.78 22.38 -70.68
C TYR A 327 -76.78 22.25 -69.52
N ASN A 328 -75.53 21.83 -69.79
CA ASN A 328 -74.51 21.71 -68.73
C ASN A 328 -74.12 23.08 -68.15
N GLU A 329 -74.00 24.11 -68.99
CA GLU A 329 -73.68 25.48 -68.58
C GLU A 329 -74.86 26.12 -67.86
N ALA A 330 -76.07 25.95 -68.39
CA ALA A 330 -77.31 26.39 -67.75
C ALA A 330 -77.47 25.80 -66.34
N LEU A 331 -77.19 24.49 -66.17
CA LEU A 331 -77.29 23.82 -64.87
C LEU A 331 -76.31 24.40 -63.85
N LYS A 332 -75.09 24.75 -64.27
CA LYS A 332 -74.08 25.39 -63.40
C LYS A 332 -74.57 26.75 -62.92
N ILE A 333 -75.13 27.56 -63.83
CA ILE A 333 -75.67 28.89 -63.50
C ILE A 333 -76.85 28.78 -62.54
N PHE A 334 -77.80 27.87 -62.76
CA PHE A 334 -78.95 27.71 -61.85
C PHE A 334 -78.55 27.19 -60.47
N LYS A 335 -77.56 26.29 -60.37
CA LYS A 335 -77.00 25.87 -59.07
C LYS A 335 -76.33 27.03 -58.33
N GLN A 336 -75.61 27.88 -59.06
CA GLN A 336 -74.99 29.07 -58.50
C GLN A 336 -76.04 30.06 -57.97
N ILE A 337 -77.14 30.28 -58.72
CA ILE A 337 -78.25 31.12 -58.24
C ILE A 337 -78.88 30.55 -56.96
N ILE A 338 -79.14 29.24 -56.90
CA ILE A 338 -79.74 28.60 -55.72
C ILE A 338 -78.80 28.65 -54.50
N ALA A 339 -77.48 28.64 -54.72
CA ALA A 339 -76.51 28.82 -53.65
C ALA A 339 -76.58 30.23 -53.03
N TYR A 340 -76.90 31.26 -53.84
CA TYR A 340 -77.04 32.63 -53.38
C TYR A 340 -78.45 32.98 -52.88
N ASP A 341 -79.49 32.51 -53.55
CA ASP A 341 -80.90 32.63 -53.16
C ASP A 341 -81.57 31.25 -53.18
N PRO A 342 -81.55 30.53 -52.05
CA PRO A 342 -82.18 29.23 -51.91
C PRO A 342 -83.70 29.25 -52.15
N ASN A 343 -84.36 30.41 -52.19
CA ASN A 343 -85.80 30.54 -52.41
C ASN A 343 -86.18 30.99 -53.82
N HIS A 344 -85.22 31.15 -54.73
CA HIS A 344 -85.49 31.56 -56.11
C HIS A 344 -86.25 30.48 -56.89
N LYS A 345 -87.59 30.62 -56.96
CA LYS A 345 -88.50 29.65 -57.61
C LYS A 345 -88.12 29.35 -59.07
N GLY A 346 -87.80 30.39 -59.85
CA GLY A 346 -87.44 30.26 -61.27
C GLY A 346 -86.19 29.39 -61.51
N ALA A 347 -85.10 29.62 -60.78
CA ALA A 347 -83.87 28.85 -60.91
C ALA A 347 -84.04 27.38 -60.48
N LYS A 348 -84.88 27.09 -59.47
CA LYS A 348 -85.22 25.71 -59.10
C LYS A 348 -85.98 24.98 -60.20
N ASP A 349 -86.98 25.64 -60.79
CA ASP A 349 -87.77 25.04 -61.87
C ASP A 349 -86.91 24.77 -63.11
N TYR A 350 -86.12 25.76 -63.53
CA TYR A 350 -85.20 25.58 -64.67
C TYR A 350 -84.10 24.57 -64.38
N LYS A 351 -83.56 24.49 -63.15
CA LYS A 351 -82.63 23.42 -62.76
C LYS A 351 -83.26 22.04 -63.00
N LYS A 352 -84.49 21.82 -62.53
CA LYS A 352 -85.20 20.54 -62.69
C LYS A 352 -85.44 20.21 -64.17
N ARG A 353 -85.87 21.18 -64.97
CA ARG A 353 -86.03 21.03 -66.43
C ARG A 353 -84.71 20.72 -67.12
N THR A 354 -83.63 21.39 -66.72
CA THR A 354 -82.28 21.20 -67.27
C THR A 354 -81.74 19.81 -66.93
N GLU A 355 -81.89 19.36 -65.69
CA GLU A 355 -81.51 18.01 -65.27
C GLU A 355 -82.30 16.93 -66.01
N ALA A 356 -83.59 17.15 -66.26
CA ALA A 356 -84.42 16.25 -67.06
C ALA A 356 -83.94 16.19 -68.53
N ARG A 357 -83.66 17.34 -69.16
CA ARG A 357 -83.13 17.40 -70.54
C ARG A 357 -81.76 16.73 -70.67
N ILE A 358 -80.85 16.96 -69.73
CA ILE A 358 -79.54 16.27 -69.69
C ILE A 358 -79.73 14.76 -69.56
N ARG A 359 -80.69 14.30 -68.74
CA ARG A 359 -80.97 12.88 -68.58
C ARG A 359 -81.50 12.25 -69.87
N VAL A 360 -82.43 12.93 -70.57
CA VAL A 360 -82.95 12.47 -71.87
C VAL A 360 -81.83 12.41 -72.91
N LEU A 361 -80.99 13.45 -73.00
CA LEU A 361 -79.86 13.49 -73.95
C LEU A 361 -78.75 12.47 -73.64
N LYS A 362 -78.62 12.02 -72.38
CA LYS A 362 -77.67 10.97 -71.98
C LYS A 362 -78.25 9.56 -72.01
N GLY A 363 -79.58 9.43 -72.11
CA GLY A 363 -80.31 8.15 -72.05
C GLY A 363 -81.08 7.81 -73.34
N GLY A 364 -80.91 8.60 -74.40
CA GLY A 364 -81.44 8.34 -75.74
C GLY A 364 -80.28 8.14 -76.72
N GLY A 365 -79.79 6.91 -76.77
CA GLY A 365 -78.95 6.33 -77.82
C GLY A 365 -79.51 4.96 -78.15
#